data_AF-A0A1B6E2D2-F1
#
_entry.id   AF-A0A1B6E2D2-F1
#
_cell.length_a   1.000
_cell.length_b   1.000
_cell.length_c   1.000
_cell.angle_alpha   90.00
_cell.angle_beta   90.00
_cell.angle_gamma   90.00
#
_symmetry.space_group_name_H-M   'P 1'
#
loop_
_entity.id
_entity.type
_entity.pdbx_description
1 polymer ?
#
loop_
_entity_poly.entity_id
_entity_poly.type
_entity_poly.pdbx_seq_one_letter_code
_entity_poly.pdbx_strand_id
1 'polypeptide(L)'
;MDNYYNSILLAAKLLSKETYCTGTLRVDRKYIPADIKADNLTMGGTITRYGEGIMVGKWKDQRAIVYLSTEHENDMVTVINKRKVKVLKPLPIVKYNGFMKGVDRSDQMQAYYPMERKTLQWSKKMFIHTIQMMIVNAYYLFNKTFQIYRRKMGLHEFTESVKDDLLPDIPAVTRPLPRPTGHMIMKIAKKMGNTNRISSKKCCMCKKSTQYKCLACLGQTFWLVEGM
;
A
#
# COMPACT_ATOMS: atom_id res chain seq x y z
N MET A 1 -2.54 -14.17 15.25
CA MET A 1 -1.10 -13.98 15.52
C MET A 1 -0.27 -14.82 14.55
N ASP A 2 0.81 -14.25 14.01
CA ASP A 2 1.73 -14.97 13.12
C ASP A 2 2.56 -16.01 13.90
N ASN A 3 2.91 -17.12 13.25
CA ASN A 3 3.74 -18.19 13.78
C ASN A 3 5.07 -17.72 14.41
N TYR A 4 5.63 -16.60 13.94
CA TYR A 4 6.88 -16.06 14.44
C TYR A 4 6.76 -15.57 15.88
N TYR A 5 5.62 -14.96 16.22
CA TYR A 5 5.33 -14.45 17.56
C TYR A 5 4.63 -15.48 18.46
N ASN A 6 3.99 -16.47 17.85
CA ASN A 6 3.05 -17.33 18.55
C ASN A 6 3.72 -18.48 19.33
N SER A 7 3.23 -18.73 20.55
CA SER A 7 3.66 -19.83 21.41
C SER A 7 2.63 -20.15 22.49
N ILE A 8 2.64 -21.39 23.00
CA ILE A 8 1.73 -21.85 24.06
C ILE A 8 1.94 -21.03 25.35
N LEU A 9 3.19 -20.75 25.73
CA LEU A 9 3.49 -19.93 26.92
C LEU A 9 2.98 -18.49 26.79
N LEU A 10 3.13 -17.88 25.61
CA LEU A 10 2.59 -16.54 25.35
C LEU A 10 1.06 -16.56 25.43
N ALA A 11 0.41 -17.56 24.83
CA ALA A 11 -1.04 -17.70 24.88
C ALA A 11 -1.56 -17.85 26.31
N ALA A 12 -0.90 -18.65 27.15
CA ALA A 12 -1.23 -18.76 28.58
C ALA A 12 -1.15 -17.40 29.29
N LYS A 13 -0.08 -16.64 29.03
CA LYS A 13 0.12 -15.31 29.63
C LYS A 13 -0.84 -14.24 29.11
N LEU A 14 -1.30 -14.37 27.87
CA LEU A 14 -2.33 -13.48 27.32
C LEU A 14 -3.70 -13.82 27.88
N LEU A 15 -4.00 -15.12 28.00
CA LEU A 15 -5.26 -15.59 28.58
C LEU A 15 -5.40 -15.17 30.05
N SER A 16 -4.32 -15.22 30.84
CA SER A 16 -4.34 -14.71 32.22
C SER A 16 -4.51 -13.19 32.32
N LYS A 17 -4.40 -12.47 31.21
CA LYS A 17 -4.67 -11.04 31.07
C LYS A 17 -5.95 -10.77 30.28
N GLU A 18 -6.85 -11.74 30.21
CA GLU A 18 -8.14 -11.64 29.52
C GLU A 18 -7.99 -11.23 28.04
N THR A 19 -6.86 -11.59 27.42
CA THR A 19 -6.56 -11.30 26.03
C THR A 19 -6.55 -12.59 25.24
N TYR A 20 -7.56 -12.78 24.39
CA TYR A 20 -7.63 -13.97 23.55
C TYR A 20 -6.64 -13.89 22.38
N CYS A 21 -6.12 -15.06 22.00
CA CYS A 21 -5.21 -15.17 20.87
C CYS A 21 -5.56 -16.39 20.00
N THR A 22 -5.56 -16.16 18.69
CA THR A 22 -5.75 -17.20 17.67
C THR A 22 -4.70 -17.01 16.60
N GLY A 23 -4.03 -18.08 16.19
CA GLY A 23 -2.94 -17.96 15.22
C GLY A 23 -2.31 -19.27 14.79
N THR A 24 -1.46 -19.18 13.78
CA THR A 24 -0.63 -20.31 13.35
C THR A 24 0.50 -20.51 14.34
N LEU A 25 0.99 -21.75 14.46
CA LEU A 25 2.02 -22.14 15.41
C LEU A 25 3.07 -23.00 14.67
N ARG A 26 4.36 -22.72 14.89
CA ARG A 26 5.41 -23.56 14.32
C ARG A 26 5.51 -24.90 15.08
N VAL A 27 5.68 -26.00 14.35
CA VAL A 27 5.70 -27.37 14.90
C VAL A 27 6.86 -27.63 15.87
N ASP A 28 7.96 -26.88 15.69
CA ASP A 28 9.19 -26.98 16.48
C ASP A 28 9.11 -26.24 17.83
N ARG A 29 8.00 -25.57 18.15
CA ARG A 29 7.83 -24.91 19.45
C ARG A 29 7.77 -25.92 20.60
N LYS A 30 8.22 -25.46 21.77
CA LYS A 30 8.14 -26.20 23.03
C LYS A 30 6.67 -26.45 23.42
N TYR A 31 6.45 -27.54 24.16
CA TYR A 31 5.15 -27.93 24.73
C TYR A 31 4.06 -28.33 23.72
N ILE A 32 4.39 -28.42 22.42
CA ILE A 32 3.47 -29.02 21.45
C ILE A 32 3.36 -30.53 21.72
N PRO A 33 2.15 -31.08 21.87
CA PRO A 33 1.91 -32.52 22.04
C PRO A 33 2.54 -33.36 20.92
N ALA A 34 3.08 -34.54 21.28
CA ALA A 34 3.83 -35.39 20.35
C ALA A 34 2.98 -35.93 19.19
N ASP A 35 1.71 -36.23 19.45
CA ASP A 35 0.73 -36.66 18.47
C ASP A 35 0.36 -35.56 17.47
N ILE A 36 0.35 -34.30 17.90
CA ILE A 36 0.21 -33.14 17.01
C ILE A 36 1.46 -32.98 16.13
N LYS A 37 2.66 -33.29 16.64
CA LYS A 37 3.90 -33.22 15.82
C LYS A 37 3.92 -34.29 14.73
N ALA A 38 3.44 -35.50 15.02
CA ALA A 38 3.44 -36.62 14.08
C ALA A 38 2.73 -36.30 12.74
N ASP A 39 3.27 -36.74 11.60
CA ASP A 39 2.70 -36.50 10.27
C ASP A 39 1.78 -37.64 9.79
N ASN A 40 0.82 -38.00 10.63
CA ASN A 40 -0.06 -39.15 10.38
C ASN A 40 -1.47 -38.73 9.91
N LEU A 41 -1.66 -37.45 9.61
CA LEU A 41 -2.97 -36.90 9.29
C LEU A 41 -3.27 -37.08 7.79
N THR A 42 -4.49 -37.49 7.47
CA THR A 42 -5.03 -37.52 6.10
C THR A 42 -5.51 -36.14 5.66
N MET A 43 -5.63 -35.92 4.35
CA MET A 43 -6.16 -34.65 3.81
C MET A 43 -7.59 -34.41 4.30
N GLY A 44 -7.86 -33.21 4.78
CA GLY A 44 -9.11 -32.81 5.44
C GLY A 44 -9.18 -33.17 6.93
N GLY A 45 -8.29 -34.05 7.42
CA GLY A 45 -8.24 -34.47 8.81
C GLY A 45 -7.82 -33.35 9.75
N THR A 46 -8.27 -33.45 11.00
CA THR A 46 -7.86 -32.56 12.10
C THR A 46 -7.61 -33.35 13.38
N ILE A 47 -6.61 -32.94 14.15
CA ILE A 47 -6.34 -33.43 15.50
C ILE A 47 -6.16 -32.22 16.42
N THR A 48 -6.75 -32.25 17.61
CA THR A 48 -6.67 -31.17 18.59
C THR A 48 -6.45 -31.68 20.00
N ARG A 49 -5.80 -30.85 20.80
CA ARG A 49 -5.59 -31.04 22.22
C ARG A 49 -5.92 -29.76 22.96
N TYR A 50 -6.50 -29.91 24.13
CA TYR A 50 -6.89 -28.82 25.01
C TYR A 50 -6.11 -28.95 26.31
N GLY A 51 -5.65 -27.83 26.85
CA GLY A 51 -5.02 -27.76 28.16
C GLY A 51 -5.02 -26.32 28.65
N GLU A 52 -5.40 -26.12 29.92
CA GLU A 52 -5.37 -24.80 30.58
C GLU A 52 -6.09 -23.68 29.78
N GLY A 53 -7.23 -24.00 29.14
CA GLY A 53 -7.97 -23.04 28.32
C GLY A 53 -7.34 -22.71 26.96
N ILE A 54 -6.30 -23.44 26.56
CA ILE A 54 -5.61 -23.30 25.29
C ILE A 54 -5.87 -24.53 24.44
N MET A 55 -6.32 -24.32 23.21
CA MET A 55 -6.43 -25.36 22.20
C MET A 55 -5.24 -25.28 21.25
N VAL A 56 -4.58 -26.42 21.03
CA VAL A 56 -3.57 -26.61 19.98
C VAL A 56 -4.12 -27.62 18.98
N GLY A 57 -4.05 -27.27 17.71
CA GLY A 57 -4.59 -28.08 16.64
C GLY A 57 -3.63 -28.26 15.48
N LYS A 58 -3.79 -29.37 14.77
CA LYS A 58 -3.22 -29.62 13.45
C LYS A 58 -4.34 -29.96 12.49
N TRP A 59 -4.27 -29.36 11.32
CA TRP A 59 -5.20 -29.62 10.22
C TRP A 59 -4.40 -29.75 8.93
N LYS A 60 -4.74 -30.74 8.10
CA LYS A 60 -4.04 -30.99 6.84
C LYS A 60 -4.96 -30.68 5.68
N ASP A 61 -4.63 -29.62 4.94
CA ASP A 61 -5.16 -29.38 3.60
C ASP A 61 -4.19 -29.99 2.59
N GLN A 62 -3.70 -29.22 1.61
CA GLN A 62 -2.51 -29.59 0.82
C GLN A 62 -1.24 -29.70 1.67
N ARG A 63 -1.16 -28.93 2.75
CA ARG A 63 -0.06 -28.95 3.73
C ARG A 63 -0.64 -28.99 5.13
N ALA A 64 0.08 -29.62 6.04
CA ALA A 64 -0.29 -29.61 7.46
C ALA A 64 0.01 -28.24 8.07
N ILE A 65 -0.98 -27.69 8.75
CA ILE A 65 -0.90 -26.41 9.48
C ILE A 65 -1.15 -26.73 10.94
N VAL A 66 -0.22 -26.31 11.79
CA VAL A 66 -0.41 -26.29 13.24
C VAL A 66 -0.83 -24.89 13.64
N TYR A 67 -1.79 -24.80 14.55
CA TYR A 67 -2.39 -23.57 15.02
C TYR A 67 -2.74 -23.70 16.49
N LEU A 68 -2.97 -22.56 17.13
CA LEU A 68 -3.55 -22.53 18.47
C LEU A 68 -4.64 -21.46 18.55
N SER A 69 -5.49 -21.63 19.54
CA SER A 69 -6.62 -20.77 19.82
C SER A 69 -6.93 -20.82 21.31
N THR A 70 -7.18 -19.66 21.91
CA THR A 70 -7.73 -19.54 23.27
C THR A 70 -9.17 -19.03 23.27
N GLU A 71 -9.75 -18.82 22.09
CA GLU A 71 -11.08 -18.19 21.90
C GLU A 71 -12.08 -19.14 21.26
N HIS A 72 -11.61 -19.93 20.30
CA HIS A 72 -12.43 -20.76 19.43
C HIS A 72 -12.13 -22.24 19.63
N GLU A 73 -13.20 -23.04 19.65
CA GLU A 73 -13.17 -24.50 19.60
C GLU A 73 -12.84 -25.01 18.19
N ASN A 74 -12.57 -26.31 18.07
CA ASN A 74 -12.21 -26.95 16.80
C ASN A 74 -13.42 -27.35 15.94
N ASP A 75 -14.36 -26.44 15.75
CA ASP A 75 -15.52 -26.71 14.91
C ASP A 75 -15.14 -26.71 13.43
N MET A 76 -15.53 -27.75 12.71
CA MET A 76 -15.33 -27.81 11.26
C MET A 76 -16.44 -27.05 10.56
N VAL A 77 -16.11 -25.90 9.99
CA VAL A 77 -17.05 -25.02 9.30
C VAL A 77 -16.88 -25.13 7.78
N THR A 78 -18.01 -25.07 7.06
CA THR A 78 -18.01 -25.06 5.61
C THR A 78 -17.72 -23.64 5.11
N VAL A 79 -16.67 -23.47 4.31
CA VAL A 79 -16.28 -22.21 3.68
C VAL A 79 -16.24 -22.38 2.18
N ILE A 80 -16.72 -21.38 1.45
CA ILE A 80 -16.61 -21.33 -0.01
C ILE A 80 -15.25 -20.76 -0.36
N ASN A 81 -14.41 -21.53 -1.05
CA ASN A 81 -13.11 -21.07 -1.53
C ASN A 81 -13.29 -20.13 -2.74
N LYS A 82 -12.22 -19.43 -3.15
CA LYS A 82 -12.19 -18.54 -4.33
C LYS A 82 -12.68 -19.22 -5.63
N ARG A 83 -12.55 -20.55 -5.72
CA ARG A 83 -13.04 -21.38 -6.83
C ARG A 83 -14.53 -21.75 -6.73
N LYS A 84 -15.28 -21.15 -5.81
CA LYS A 84 -16.69 -21.45 -5.50
C LYS A 84 -16.97 -22.89 -5.03
N VAL A 85 -15.94 -23.60 -4.58
CA VAL A 85 -16.05 -24.96 -4.02
C VAL A 85 -16.22 -24.88 -2.51
N LYS A 86 -17.15 -25.67 -1.95
CA LYS A 86 -17.34 -25.83 -0.51
C LYS A 86 -16.21 -26.68 0.07
N VAL A 87 -15.52 -26.18 1.09
CA VAL A 87 -14.41 -26.86 1.76
C VAL A 87 -14.63 -26.77 3.27
N LEU A 88 -14.38 -27.85 4.00
CA LEU A 88 -14.41 -27.86 5.46
C LEU A 88 -13.08 -27.38 6.02
N LYS A 89 -13.14 -26.44 6.97
CA LYS A 89 -11.96 -25.88 7.64
C LYS A 89 -12.24 -25.71 9.14
N PRO A 90 -11.23 -25.84 10.01
CA PRO A 90 -11.36 -25.48 11.41
C PRO A 90 -11.74 -24.00 11.57
N LEU A 91 -12.74 -23.72 12.42
CA LEU A 91 -13.20 -22.38 12.76
C LEU A 91 -12.06 -21.42 13.17
N PRO A 92 -11.07 -21.82 14.00
CA PRO A 92 -9.96 -20.94 14.37
C PRO A 92 -9.13 -20.48 13.17
N ILE A 93 -8.93 -21.36 12.19
CA ILE A 93 -8.21 -21.04 10.95
C ILE A 93 -9.02 -20.06 10.09
N VAL A 94 -10.34 -20.24 10.03
CA VAL A 94 -11.22 -19.32 9.29
C VAL A 94 -11.19 -17.93 9.91
N LYS A 95 -11.31 -17.85 11.24
CA LYS A 95 -11.23 -16.60 11.99
C LYS A 95 -9.86 -15.94 11.82
N TYR A 96 -8.78 -16.70 11.98
CA TYR A 96 -7.42 -16.23 11.72
C TYR A 96 -7.26 -15.61 10.33
N ASN A 97 -7.69 -16.30 9.27
CA ASN A 97 -7.59 -15.82 7.89
C ASN A 97 -8.43 -14.55 7.63
N GLY A 98 -9.52 -14.35 8.37
CA GLY A 98 -10.34 -13.15 8.32
C GLY A 98 -9.64 -11.93 8.90
N PHE A 99 -8.93 -12.09 10.03
CA PHE A 99 -8.34 -10.98 10.78
C PHE A 99 -6.84 -10.74 10.52
N MET A 100 -6.09 -11.73 9.99
CA MET A 100 -4.63 -11.62 9.80
C MET A 100 -4.21 -10.50 8.84
N LYS A 101 -5.10 -10.06 7.94
CA LYS A 101 -4.79 -9.11 6.86
C LYS A 101 -4.69 -7.65 7.30
N GLY A 102 -4.89 -7.35 8.59
CA GLY A 102 -4.91 -5.98 9.10
C GLY A 102 -3.60 -5.23 8.86
N VAL A 103 -2.47 -5.86 9.18
CA VAL A 103 -1.13 -5.27 9.02
C VAL A 103 -0.80 -5.10 7.54
N ASP A 104 -0.93 -6.17 6.74
CA ASP A 104 -0.69 -6.13 5.29
C ASP A 104 -1.50 -5.03 4.60
N ARG A 105 -2.74 -4.82 5.04
CA ARG A 105 -3.59 -3.75 4.50
C ARG A 105 -3.07 -2.37 4.87
N SER A 106 -2.62 -2.16 6.11
CA SER A 106 -1.99 -0.89 6.52
C SER A 106 -0.74 -0.61 5.68
N ASP A 107 0.12 -1.62 5.51
CA ASP A 107 1.35 -1.51 4.73
C ASP A 107 1.05 -1.23 3.26
N GLN A 108 0.05 -1.90 2.71
CA GLN A 108 -0.44 -1.65 1.35
C GLN A 108 -0.94 -0.21 1.17
N MET A 109 -1.71 0.31 2.14
CA MET A 109 -2.22 1.68 2.09
C MET A 109 -1.09 2.70 2.10
N GLN A 110 -0.05 2.47 2.89
CA GLN A 110 1.14 3.32 2.91
C GLN A 110 1.93 3.22 1.60
N ALA A 111 2.06 2.03 1.01
CA ALA A 111 2.79 1.82 -0.22
C ALA A 111 2.18 2.49 -1.47
N TYR A 112 0.88 2.84 -1.46
CA TYR A 112 0.25 3.53 -2.60
C TYR A 112 0.74 4.97 -2.79
N TYR A 113 1.02 5.69 -1.70
CA TYR A 113 1.46 7.08 -1.73
C TYR A 113 2.66 7.29 -0.80
N PRO A 114 3.84 6.71 -1.13
CA PRO A 114 5.03 6.80 -0.29
C PRO A 114 5.52 8.25 -0.22
N MET A 115 5.79 8.72 1.00
CA MET A 115 6.37 10.04 1.24
C MET A 115 7.89 9.96 1.40
N GLU A 116 8.45 8.76 1.58
CA GLU A 116 9.87 8.56 1.81
C GLU A 116 10.69 8.91 0.57
N ARG A 117 11.70 9.77 0.75
CA ARG A 117 12.71 10.07 -0.28
C ARG A 117 14.02 9.36 0.04
N LYS A 118 14.85 9.11 -0.99
CA LYS A 118 16.20 8.59 -0.81
C LYS A 118 16.99 9.53 0.10
N THR A 119 17.42 9.04 1.26
CA THR A 119 18.22 9.77 2.24
C THR A 119 19.15 8.80 2.97
N LEU A 120 20.35 9.27 3.33
CA LEU A 120 21.31 8.50 4.14
C LEU A 120 20.98 8.57 5.64
N GLN A 121 20.13 9.50 6.06
CA GLN A 121 19.80 9.74 7.46
C GLN A 121 18.55 8.96 7.87
N TRP A 122 18.73 7.88 8.62
CA TRP A 122 17.64 6.98 9.02
C TRP A 122 16.55 7.66 9.88
N SER A 123 16.91 8.68 10.67
CA SER A 123 15.95 9.40 11.53
C SER A 123 14.91 10.17 10.71
N LYS A 124 15.31 10.75 9.57
CA LYS A 124 14.37 11.40 8.64
C LYS A 124 13.37 10.39 8.06
N LYS A 125 13.83 9.18 7.76
CA LYS A 125 12.96 8.10 7.27
C LYS A 125 11.91 7.71 8.31
N MET A 126 12.32 7.54 9.57
CA MET A 126 11.40 7.26 10.68
C MET A 126 10.35 8.36 10.86
N PHE A 127 10.78 9.62 10.85
CA PHE A 127 9.87 10.77 11.00
C PHE A 127 8.83 10.83 9.87
N ILE A 128 9.25 10.70 8.62
CA ILE A 128 8.36 10.72 7.45
C ILE A 128 7.38 9.54 7.51
N HIS A 129 7.87 8.35 7.86
CA HIS A 129 7.03 7.17 8.01
C HIS A 129 5.96 7.35 9.10
N THR A 130 6.30 7.96 10.22
CA THR A 130 5.34 8.30 11.28
C THR A 130 4.24 9.24 10.77
N ILE A 131 4.58 10.28 10.00
CA ILE A 131 3.59 11.19 9.38
C ILE A 131 2.67 10.41 8.44
N GLN A 132 3.24 9.52 7.63
CA GLN A 132 2.46 8.72 6.68
C GLN A 132 1.49 7.77 7.41
N MET A 133 1.90 7.14 8.51
CA MET A 133 1.01 6.38 9.40
C MET A 133 -0.10 7.26 9.98
N MET A 134 0.22 8.49 10.43
CA MET A 134 -0.77 9.43 10.95
C MET A 134 -1.83 9.78 9.91
N ILE A 135 -1.43 10.07 8.66
CA ILE A 135 -2.36 10.40 7.56
C ILE A 135 -3.27 9.22 7.25
N VAL A 136 -2.75 7.99 7.16
CA VAL A 136 -3.57 6.79 6.93
C VAL A 136 -4.55 6.53 8.07
N ASN A 137 -4.12 6.72 9.33
CA ASN A 137 -4.99 6.59 10.50
C ASN A 137 -6.08 7.66 10.54
N ALA A 138 -5.74 8.92 10.26
CA ALA A 138 -6.69 10.04 10.18
C ALA A 138 -7.71 9.81 9.05
N TYR A 139 -7.25 9.35 7.88
CA TYR A 139 -8.11 8.93 6.77
C TYR A 139 -9.11 7.84 7.17
N TYR A 140 -8.64 6.82 7.89
CA TYR A 140 -9.50 5.75 8.37
C TYR A 140 -10.56 6.27 9.35
N LEU A 141 -10.18 7.12 10.29
CA LEU A 141 -11.09 7.76 11.24
C LEU A 141 -12.11 8.67 10.53
N PHE A 142 -11.66 9.51 9.60
CA PHE A 142 -12.51 10.36 8.79
C PHE A 142 -13.59 9.53 8.09
N ASN A 143 -13.19 8.53 7.33
CA ASN A 143 -14.14 7.68 6.61
C ASN A 143 -15.05 6.88 7.56
N LYS A 144 -14.59 6.50 8.76
CA LYS A 144 -15.43 5.82 9.75
C LYS A 144 -16.51 6.76 10.30
N THR A 145 -16.18 8.01 10.58
CA THR A 145 -17.10 9.03 11.09
C THR A 145 -18.09 9.50 10.01
N PHE A 146 -17.60 9.78 8.80
CA PHE A 146 -18.42 10.35 7.72
C PHE A 146 -19.15 9.30 6.86
N GLN A 147 -18.87 8.01 7.06
CA GLN A 147 -19.66 6.92 6.45
C GLN A 147 -21.14 6.98 6.84
N ILE A 148 -21.47 7.52 8.03
CA ILE A 148 -22.86 7.76 8.48
C ILE A 148 -23.59 8.71 7.51
N TYR A 149 -22.86 9.65 6.91
CA TYR A 149 -23.40 10.64 5.97
C TYR A 149 -23.23 10.24 4.49
N ARG A 150 -22.87 8.98 4.21
CA ARG A 150 -22.56 8.45 2.85
C ARG A 150 -21.49 9.23 2.07
N ARG A 151 -20.69 10.06 2.74
CA ARG A 151 -19.52 10.69 2.16
C ARG A 151 -18.31 9.82 2.43
N LYS A 152 -17.75 9.23 1.38
CA LYS A 152 -16.47 8.52 1.43
C LYS A 152 -15.50 9.26 0.54
N MET A 153 -14.35 9.59 1.11
CA MET A 153 -13.25 10.23 0.39
C MET A 153 -12.20 9.17 0.05
N GLY A 154 -11.54 9.30 -1.09
CA GLY A 154 -10.39 8.46 -1.44
C GLY A 154 -9.15 8.87 -0.63
N LEU A 155 -8.19 7.95 -0.44
CA LEU A 155 -6.94 8.29 0.29
C LEU A 155 -6.20 9.45 -0.36
N HIS A 156 -6.16 9.48 -1.69
CA HIS A 156 -5.50 10.54 -2.46
C HIS A 156 -6.11 11.91 -2.17
N GLU A 157 -7.42 12.01 -2.36
CA GLU A 157 -8.22 13.24 -2.15
C GLU A 157 -8.11 13.72 -0.70
N PHE A 158 -8.17 12.80 0.27
CA PHE A 158 -7.95 13.14 1.68
C PHE A 158 -6.52 13.65 1.94
N THR A 159 -5.52 13.04 1.31
CA THR A 159 -4.14 13.49 1.45
C THR A 159 -3.92 14.85 0.78
N GLU A 160 -4.64 15.14 -0.31
CA GLU A 160 -4.63 16.44 -0.99
C GLU A 160 -5.27 17.52 -0.12
N SER A 161 -6.47 17.27 0.43
CA SER A 161 -7.12 18.21 1.34
C SER A 161 -6.26 18.54 2.56
N VAL A 162 -5.60 17.54 3.14
CA VAL A 162 -4.67 17.75 4.26
C VAL A 162 -3.47 18.61 3.85
N LYS A 163 -2.98 18.51 2.62
CA LYS A 163 -1.90 19.38 2.13
C LYS A 163 -2.38 20.81 1.96
N ASP A 164 -3.55 21.00 1.36
CA ASP A 164 -4.11 22.32 1.11
C ASP A 164 -4.40 23.07 2.42
N ASP A 165 -4.85 22.35 3.46
CA ASP A 165 -5.10 22.92 4.78
C ASP A 165 -3.80 23.23 5.58
N LEU A 166 -2.73 22.45 5.39
CA LEU A 166 -1.49 22.58 6.15
C LEU A 166 -0.46 23.52 5.50
N LEU A 167 -0.51 23.67 4.17
CA LEU A 167 0.40 24.54 3.46
C LEU A 167 -0.20 25.95 3.41
N PRO A 168 0.60 26.99 3.69
CA PRO A 168 0.13 28.35 3.48
C PRO A 168 -0.10 28.59 1.98
N ASP A 169 -1.03 29.49 1.65
CA ASP A 169 -1.14 30.04 0.30
C ASP A 169 0.20 30.68 -0.07
N ILE A 170 1.00 29.97 -0.88
CA ILE A 170 2.25 30.51 -1.38
C ILE A 170 1.85 31.47 -2.51
N PRO A 171 2.02 32.80 -2.35
CA PRO A 171 1.80 33.70 -3.48
C PRO A 171 2.70 33.25 -4.61
N ALA A 172 2.17 33.17 -5.83
CA ALA A 172 2.91 32.73 -7.00
C ALA A 172 4.20 33.56 -7.10
N VAL A 173 5.32 32.99 -6.65
CA VAL A 173 6.60 33.65 -6.75
C VAL A 173 6.94 33.61 -8.23
N THR A 174 6.69 34.71 -8.94
CA THR A 174 7.24 34.95 -10.27
C THR A 174 8.75 35.14 -10.13
N ARG A 175 9.47 34.10 -9.74
CA ARG A 175 10.91 34.02 -9.99
C ARG A 175 11.03 34.09 -11.51
N PRO A 176 11.70 35.12 -12.07
CA PRO A 176 12.01 35.11 -13.50
C PRO A 176 12.67 33.76 -13.78
N LEU A 177 12.13 33.00 -14.73
CA LEU A 177 12.79 31.78 -15.19
C LEU A 177 14.25 32.15 -15.48
N PRO A 178 15.24 31.39 -14.97
CA PRO A 178 16.63 31.65 -15.33
C PRO A 178 16.72 31.69 -16.85
N ARG A 179 17.26 32.79 -17.39
CA ARG A 179 17.40 32.95 -18.84
C ARG A 179 18.19 31.72 -19.35
N PRO A 180 17.68 30.99 -20.35
CA PRO A 180 18.41 29.84 -20.87
C PRO A 180 19.81 30.29 -21.30
N THR A 181 20.86 29.67 -20.74
CA THR A 181 22.26 29.99 -21.05
C THR A 181 22.71 29.51 -22.43
N GLY A 182 21.78 29.09 -23.29
CA GLY A 182 22.04 28.65 -24.67
C GLY A 182 20.86 28.91 -25.61
N HIS A 183 21.15 28.98 -26.90
CA HIS A 183 20.14 29.17 -27.96
C HIS A 183 19.26 27.91 -28.10
N MET A 184 18.19 27.83 -27.30
CA MET A 184 17.21 26.75 -27.40
C MET A 184 16.21 27.05 -28.52
N ILE A 185 16.13 26.15 -29.50
CA ILE A 185 15.22 26.23 -30.65
C ILE A 185 13.93 25.49 -30.30
N MET A 186 12.78 26.14 -30.45
CA MET A 186 11.46 25.54 -30.24
C MET A 186 10.53 25.78 -31.43
N LYS A 187 9.60 24.85 -31.66
CA LYS A 187 8.58 24.99 -32.70
C LYS A 187 7.59 26.09 -32.35
N ILE A 188 7.21 26.91 -33.32
CA ILE A 188 6.20 27.96 -33.16
C ILE A 188 4.85 27.29 -32.85
N ALA A 189 4.20 27.72 -31.77
CA ALA A 189 2.90 27.20 -31.38
C ALA A 189 1.84 27.50 -32.45
N LYS A 190 0.96 26.53 -32.72
CA LYS A 190 -0.22 26.76 -33.58
C LYS A 190 -1.12 27.79 -32.91
N LYS A 191 -1.60 28.79 -33.66
CA LYS A 191 -2.68 29.67 -33.18
C LYS A 191 -3.94 28.83 -32.96
N MET A 192 -4.59 28.97 -31.80
CA MET A 192 -5.91 28.41 -31.57
C MET A 192 -6.93 29.16 -32.44
N GLY A 193 -7.37 28.52 -33.51
CA GLY A 193 -8.30 29.06 -34.51
C GLY A 193 -8.30 28.20 -35.77
N ASN A 194 -9.46 28.05 -36.39
CA ASN A 194 -9.81 27.04 -37.41
C ASN A 194 -9.12 27.22 -38.79
N THR A 195 -7.80 27.40 -38.80
CA THR A 195 -6.99 27.44 -40.02
C THR A 195 -5.84 26.46 -39.88
N ASN A 196 -5.78 25.42 -40.72
CA ASN A 196 -4.68 24.45 -40.79
C ASN A 196 -3.33 25.06 -41.26
N ARG A 197 -3.21 26.40 -41.32
CA ARG A 197 -1.98 27.08 -41.69
C ARG A 197 -1.00 27.06 -40.51
N ILE A 198 0.06 26.28 -40.68
CA ILE A 198 1.19 26.28 -39.74
C ILE A 198 1.89 27.64 -39.85
N SER A 199 2.00 28.35 -38.73
CA SER A 199 2.66 29.66 -38.69
C SER A 199 4.17 29.50 -38.90
N SER A 200 4.65 29.87 -40.10
CA SER A 200 6.07 29.93 -40.42
C SER A 200 6.56 31.38 -40.55
N LYS A 201 7.86 31.58 -40.34
CA LYS A 201 8.56 32.86 -40.47
C LYS A 201 9.84 32.65 -41.30
N LYS A 202 10.47 33.73 -41.77
CA LYS A 202 11.73 33.62 -42.52
C LYS A 202 12.91 33.45 -41.57
N CYS A 203 13.80 32.51 -41.88
CA CYS A 203 15.05 32.30 -41.16
C CYS A 203 15.93 33.56 -41.23
N CYS A 204 16.58 33.91 -40.13
CA CYS A 204 17.43 35.11 -40.05
C CYS A 204 18.64 35.01 -41.00
N MET A 205 19.21 33.82 -41.18
CA MET A 205 20.41 33.56 -41.98
C MET A 205 20.11 33.37 -43.47
N CYS A 206 19.32 32.36 -43.84
CA CYS A 206 19.13 31.96 -45.24
C CYS A 206 17.79 32.40 -45.84
N LYS A 207 16.96 33.16 -45.10
CA LYS A 207 15.65 33.72 -45.51
C LYS A 207 14.58 32.72 -45.97
N LYS A 208 14.87 31.41 -45.99
CA LYS A 208 13.91 30.32 -46.21
C LYS A 208 12.88 30.24 -45.06
N SER A 209 11.71 29.64 -45.33
CA SER A 209 10.62 29.48 -44.36
C SER A 209 10.99 28.49 -43.26
N THR A 210 10.78 28.84 -41.99
CA THR A 210 11.00 27.99 -40.81
C THR A 210 9.82 28.05 -39.85
N GLN A 211 9.63 26.95 -39.12
CA GLN A 211 8.63 26.81 -38.05
C GLN A 211 9.26 26.87 -36.66
N TYR A 212 10.54 27.28 -36.56
CA TYR A 212 11.29 27.24 -35.31
C TYR A 212 11.79 28.63 -34.90
N LYS A 213 11.69 28.93 -33.60
CA LYS A 213 12.12 30.19 -32.97
C LYS A 213 13.14 29.92 -31.87
N CYS A 214 14.09 30.84 -31.69
CA CYS A 214 15.00 30.81 -30.55
C CYS A 214 14.35 31.47 -29.32
N LEU A 215 14.31 30.77 -28.19
CA LEU A 215 13.79 31.32 -26.93
C LEU A 215 14.75 32.32 -26.27
N ALA A 216 16.06 32.11 -26.41
CA ALA A 216 17.07 32.98 -25.81
C ALA A 216 17.08 34.39 -26.44
N CYS A 217 16.72 34.49 -27.73
CA CYS A 217 16.62 35.77 -28.45
C CYS A 217 15.21 36.39 -28.39
N LEU A 218 14.41 36.08 -27.36
CA LEU A 218 13.04 36.61 -27.16
C LEU A 218 12.10 36.42 -28.38
N GLY A 219 12.32 35.37 -29.19
CA GLY A 219 11.54 35.13 -30.41
C GLY A 219 11.80 36.12 -31.55
N GLN A 220 12.86 36.92 -31.48
CA GLN A 220 13.26 37.85 -32.54
C GLN A 220 14.06 37.17 -33.67
N THR A 221 14.63 35.98 -33.42
CA THR A 221 15.39 35.21 -34.42
C THR A 221 14.74 33.84 -34.68
N PHE A 222 14.59 33.53 -35.97
CA PHE A 222 14.04 32.28 -36.48
C PHE A 222 15.13 31.52 -37.22
N TRP A 223 15.26 30.22 -36.98
CA TRP A 223 16.35 29.40 -37.52
C TRP A 223 15.80 28.22 -38.30
N LEU A 224 16.41 27.85 -39.43
CA LEU A 224 16.17 26.53 -40.02
C LEU A 224 16.99 25.50 -39.26
N VAL A 225 16.35 24.39 -38.92
CA VAL A 225 17.03 23.18 -38.47
C VAL A 225 17.19 22.33 -39.73
N GLU A 226 18.38 22.35 -40.34
CA GLU A 226 18.73 21.41 -41.41
C GLU A 226 19.24 20.12 -40.74
N GLY A 227 18.48 19.03 -40.87
CA GLY A 227 18.88 17.67 -40.48
C GLY A 227 19.07 17.44 -38.97
N MET A 228 18.15 16.70 -38.35
CA MET A 228 18.53 15.77 -37.27
C MET A 228 18.94 14.46 -37.92
#